data_AF-D8QH09-F1
#
_entry.id   AF-D8QH09-F1
#
_cell.length_a   1.000
_cell.length_b   1.000
_cell.length_c   1.000
_cell.angle_alpha   90.00
_cell.angle_beta   90.00
_cell.angle_gamma   90.00
#
_symmetry.space_group_name_H-M   'P 1'
#
loop_
_entity.id
_entity.type
_entity.pdbx_description
1 polymer ?
#
loop_
_entity_poly.entity_id
_entity_poly.type
_entity_poly.pdbx_seq_one_letter_code
_entity_poly.pdbx_strand_id
1 'polypeptide(L)'
;MVSNANNQVLPNLYDDLHALDAEDARVWSAWYNARRPEGRPERIHDLDEYWRKARDPNASKELYSDVDGCCTFVPCPLLPFSHMQAILIRREYEAAWRDLEKAFVVGDRHFTTTEGPVHYGSHFPPHVWPATYSATAGHPTPSTRAPFNHAFALTGHPGIGKTMFLAFALLRCLERHWTVLLHLSANEICIFNSVGVWQMNPLVSANGLARALPWTTWCLVDSNATTESVPYAISTLNLFTVQAAAARRECIKWLSKRDTPSSCYLMHPMSIEEAQISFSLKPDREQTEGSDRVIQEYFDKYGPDTRFACVAALDMDSCSWEKQSSERLEVALLGLTLARLQVLFRISRGPRFDAESASAILCIRPGVERDVVEVDFVSAHVLLHCADKLSVSLNEISQHSSIGRSICNA
;
A
#
# COMPACT_ATOMS: atom_id res chain seq x y z
N MET A 1 52.42 -14.23 -16.97
CA MET A 1 51.28 -13.39 -17.39
C MET A 1 49.99 -14.18 -17.13
N VAL A 2 49.44 -14.05 -15.93
CA VAL A 2 48.06 -14.44 -15.62
C VAL A 2 47.51 -13.23 -14.88
N SER A 3 46.66 -12.47 -15.55
CA SER A 3 46.04 -11.27 -15.01
C SER A 3 45.06 -11.69 -13.91
N ASN A 4 45.40 -11.37 -12.66
CA ASN A 4 44.47 -11.40 -11.54
C ASN A 4 43.34 -10.42 -11.84
N ALA A 5 42.18 -10.95 -12.23
CA ALA A 5 40.94 -10.21 -12.20
C ALA A 5 40.67 -9.88 -10.73
N ASN A 6 40.81 -8.60 -10.40
CA ASN A 6 40.28 -8.04 -9.16
C ASN A 6 38.78 -8.30 -9.13
N ASN A 7 38.36 -9.35 -8.43
CA ASN A 7 37.01 -9.44 -7.89
C ASN A 7 36.89 -8.32 -6.85
N GLN A 8 36.63 -7.10 -7.33
CA GLN A 8 35.97 -6.10 -6.51
C GLN A 8 34.59 -6.67 -6.19
N VAL A 9 34.49 -7.24 -4.99
CA VAL A 9 33.21 -7.47 -4.34
C VAL A 9 32.56 -6.09 -4.28
N LEU A 10 31.56 -5.86 -5.14
CA LEU A 10 30.72 -4.68 -5.08
C LEU A 10 30.21 -4.55 -3.63
N PRO A 11 30.32 -3.37 -2.99
CA PRO A 11 29.77 -3.17 -1.67
C PRO A 11 28.30 -3.56 -1.74
N ASN A 12 27.92 -4.49 -0.89
CA ASN A 12 26.53 -4.83 -0.64
C ASN A 12 25.87 -3.50 -0.24
N LEU A 13 25.02 -2.94 -1.11
CA LEU A 13 24.49 -1.57 -0.97
C LEU A 13 23.72 -1.36 0.35
N TYR A 14 23.42 -2.44 1.06
CA TYR A 14 22.79 -2.47 2.37
C TYR A 14 23.76 -2.27 3.56
N ASP A 15 25.07 -2.47 3.39
CA ASP A 15 26.05 -2.46 4.50
C ASP A 15 26.73 -1.09 4.71
N ASP A 16 26.53 -0.11 3.81
CA ASP A 16 27.09 1.24 3.96
C ASP A 16 25.99 2.30 4.13
N LEU A 17 25.25 2.15 5.23
CA LEU A 17 24.30 3.16 5.71
C LEU A 17 24.96 4.54 5.86
N HIS A 18 26.24 4.56 6.22
CA HIS A 18 27.02 5.79 6.29
C HIS A 18 27.21 6.45 4.93
N ALA A 19 27.38 5.71 3.83
CA ALA A 19 27.42 6.29 2.49
C ALA A 19 26.06 6.79 2.02
N LEU A 20 24.97 6.09 2.34
CA LEU A 20 23.61 6.56 2.03
C LEU A 20 23.30 7.85 2.80
N ASP A 21 23.60 7.87 4.10
CA ASP A 21 23.45 9.05 4.97
C ASP A 21 24.41 10.18 4.59
N ALA A 22 25.65 9.87 4.22
CA ALA A 22 26.62 10.86 3.76
C ALA A 22 26.18 11.46 2.43
N GLU A 23 25.55 10.69 1.56
CA GLU A 23 25.00 11.19 0.31
C GLU A 23 23.79 12.09 0.55
N ASP A 24 22.85 11.69 1.42
CA ASP A 24 21.72 12.54 1.82
C ASP A 24 22.22 13.85 2.49
N ALA A 25 23.18 13.75 3.40
CA ALA A 25 23.80 14.90 4.04
C ALA A 25 24.59 15.77 3.05
N ARG A 26 25.25 15.18 2.04
CA ARG A 26 25.98 15.90 0.98
C ARG A 26 25.01 16.63 0.07
N VAL A 27 23.93 15.99 -0.37
CA VAL A 27 22.89 16.58 -1.21
C VAL A 27 22.25 17.77 -0.48
N TRP A 28 21.93 17.60 0.80
CA TRP A 28 21.42 18.68 1.64
C TRP A 28 22.43 19.83 1.81
N SER A 29 23.69 19.50 2.13
CA SER A 29 24.76 20.49 2.31
C SER A 29 25.00 21.28 1.02
N ALA A 30 24.99 20.61 -0.14
CA ALA A 30 25.13 21.25 -1.44
C ALA A 30 23.97 22.22 -1.72
N TRP A 31 22.73 21.82 -1.40
CA TRP A 31 21.56 22.68 -1.52
C TRP A 31 21.63 23.90 -0.60
N TYR A 32 21.99 23.70 0.67
CA TYR A 32 22.13 24.76 1.67
C TYR A 32 23.21 25.77 1.25
N ASN A 33 24.35 25.27 0.79
CA ASN A 33 25.47 26.10 0.34
C ASN A 33 25.14 26.91 -0.93
N ALA A 34 24.33 26.36 -1.85
CA ALA A 34 23.91 27.05 -3.06
C ALA A 34 22.95 28.23 -2.80
N ARG A 35 22.38 28.34 -1.60
CA ARG A 35 21.43 29.39 -1.21
C ARG A 35 21.99 30.42 -0.25
N ARG A 36 23.21 30.22 0.26
CA ARG A 36 23.88 31.25 1.08
C ARG A 36 24.24 32.45 0.21
N PRO A 37 23.91 33.68 0.63
CA PRO A 37 24.55 34.87 0.09
C PRO A 37 26.07 34.72 0.21
N GLU A 38 26.80 35.00 -0.87
CA GLU A 38 28.26 34.87 -0.94
C GLU A 38 28.91 35.51 0.29
N GLY A 39 29.57 34.73 1.15
CA GLY A 39 30.29 35.34 2.28
C GLY A 39 30.80 34.49 3.44
N ARG A 40 30.45 33.21 3.61
CA ARG A 40 31.07 32.38 4.69
C ARG A 40 31.22 30.89 4.32
N PRO A 41 32.44 30.39 4.12
CA PRO A 41 32.73 28.97 4.08
C PRO A 41 33.05 28.49 5.50
N GLU A 42 32.02 28.13 6.27
CA GLU A 42 32.23 27.15 7.34
C GLU A 42 31.87 25.80 6.75
N ARG A 43 32.89 24.96 6.54
CA ARG A 43 32.68 23.53 6.36
C ARG A 43 31.90 23.06 7.58
N ILE A 44 30.71 22.47 7.36
CA ILE A 44 30.05 21.66 8.38
C ILE A 44 31.00 20.49 8.63
N HIS A 45 31.87 20.65 9.63
CA HIS A 45 32.89 19.67 9.98
C HIS A 45 32.44 18.72 11.08
N ASP A 46 31.15 18.72 11.42
CA ASP A 46 30.61 17.71 12.30
C ASP A 46 29.20 17.34 11.84
N LEU A 47 29.14 16.22 11.10
CA LEU A 47 27.88 15.50 10.86
C LEU A 47 27.14 15.30 12.19
N ASP A 48 27.90 15.12 13.28
CA ASP A 48 27.42 15.05 14.65
C ASP A 48 26.82 16.35 15.17
N GLU A 49 27.34 17.53 14.78
CA GLU A 49 26.71 18.82 15.11
C GLU A 49 25.42 19.04 14.32
N TYR A 50 25.40 18.68 13.04
CA TYR A 50 24.17 18.67 12.26
C TYR A 50 23.13 17.75 12.90
N TRP A 51 23.50 16.51 13.24
CA TRP A 51 22.61 15.56 13.91
C TRP A 51 22.16 16.05 15.28
N ARG A 52 23.05 16.65 16.08
CA ARG A 52 22.72 17.22 17.39
C ARG A 52 21.73 18.38 17.26
N LYS A 53 21.95 19.31 16.33
CA LYS A 53 21.02 20.44 16.09
C LYS A 53 19.72 19.96 15.46
N ALA A 54 19.77 19.00 14.56
CA ALA A 54 18.60 18.42 13.94
C ALA A 54 17.75 17.74 15.02
N ARG A 55 18.33 16.89 15.87
CA ARG A 55 17.64 16.19 16.97
C ARG A 55 17.09 17.07 18.10
N ASP A 56 17.46 18.34 18.14
CA ASP A 56 16.92 19.30 19.10
C ASP A 56 15.68 20.00 18.49
N PRO A 57 14.47 19.90 19.09
CA PRO A 57 13.24 20.47 18.53
C PRO A 57 13.24 22.00 18.36
N ASN A 58 14.11 22.72 19.08
CA ASN A 58 14.20 24.17 18.99
C ASN A 58 15.28 24.59 17.99
N ALA A 59 16.46 23.97 18.02
CA ALA A 59 17.57 24.28 17.11
C ALA A 59 17.29 23.82 15.68
N SER A 60 16.49 22.77 15.50
CA SER A 60 16.09 22.34 14.16
C SER A 60 15.15 23.32 13.47
N LYS A 61 14.38 24.15 14.20
CA LYS A 61 13.62 25.24 13.58
C LYS A 61 14.53 26.27 12.90
N GLU A 62 15.75 26.45 13.40
CA GLU A 62 16.77 27.29 12.75
C GLU A 62 17.36 26.60 11.51
N LEU A 63 17.53 25.26 11.54
CA LEU A 63 18.01 24.49 10.39
C LEU A 63 17.03 24.50 9.21
N TYR A 64 15.73 24.61 9.48
CA TYR A 64 14.67 24.44 8.47
C TYR A 64 13.70 25.62 8.42
N SER A 65 14.15 26.80 8.88
CA SER A 65 13.38 28.04 8.88
C SER A 65 12.84 28.43 7.50
N ASP A 66 13.52 27.97 6.45
CA ASP A 66 13.19 28.29 5.06
C ASP A 66 12.09 27.39 4.48
N VAL A 67 11.69 26.34 5.22
CA VAL A 67 10.61 25.43 4.86
C VAL A 67 9.41 25.76 5.75
N ASP A 68 8.63 26.74 5.29
CA ASP A 68 7.54 27.36 6.04
C ASP A 68 6.55 26.31 6.60
N GLY A 69 6.26 26.38 7.90
CA GLY A 69 5.35 25.46 8.58
C GLY A 69 5.90 24.06 8.92
N CYS A 70 7.21 23.84 8.88
CA CYS A 70 7.81 22.57 9.34
C CYS A 70 7.99 22.53 10.86
N CYS A 71 7.45 21.48 11.48
CA CYS A 71 7.78 21.09 12.84
C CYS A 71 8.69 19.86 12.80
N THR A 72 9.77 19.94 13.56
CA THR A 72 10.81 18.92 13.67
C THR A 72 10.64 18.16 14.98
N PHE A 73 10.85 16.83 14.95
CA PHE A 73 10.80 15.95 16.12
C PHE A 73 9.46 15.97 16.86
N VAL A 74 8.39 15.76 16.10
CA VAL A 74 7.13 15.32 16.70
C VAL A 74 7.24 13.84 17.09
N PRO A 75 6.68 13.40 18.23
CA PRO A 75 6.42 11.98 18.45
C PRO A 75 5.70 11.46 17.21
N CYS A 76 6.10 10.27 16.71
CA CYS A 76 5.49 9.69 15.52
C CYS A 76 3.97 9.86 15.62
N PRO A 77 3.32 10.60 14.69
CA PRO A 77 1.90 10.84 14.76
C PRO A 77 1.20 9.54 14.39
N LEU A 78 1.12 8.65 15.37
CA LEU A 78 0.45 7.38 15.29
C LEU A 78 -1.06 7.58 15.36
N LEU A 79 -1.66 8.75 15.09
CA LEU A 79 -3.11 8.93 15.27
C LEU A 79 -4.00 7.85 14.60
N PRO A 80 -3.68 7.29 13.41
CA PRO A 80 -4.42 6.13 12.91
C PRO A 80 -4.07 4.80 13.60
N PHE A 81 -2.94 4.72 14.31
CA PHE A 81 -2.41 3.53 14.99
C PHE A 81 -2.42 3.60 16.52
N SER A 82 -2.77 4.75 17.11
CA SER A 82 -2.63 5.05 18.54
C SER A 82 -3.60 4.23 19.39
N HIS A 83 -4.63 3.70 18.76
CA HIS A 83 -5.64 2.85 19.36
C HIS A 83 -5.44 1.37 19.02
N MET A 84 -4.39 1.00 18.26
CA MET A 84 -4.12 -0.38 17.89
C MET A 84 -3.20 -1.02 18.94
N GLN A 85 -3.70 -2.02 19.65
CA GLN A 85 -2.90 -2.80 20.60
C GLN A 85 -2.10 -3.90 19.90
N ALA A 86 -2.67 -4.45 18.83
CA ALA A 86 -2.05 -5.49 18.02
C ALA A 86 -2.52 -5.38 16.57
N ILE A 87 -1.71 -5.89 15.66
CA ILE A 87 -1.96 -5.85 14.20
C ILE A 87 -1.69 -7.24 13.63
N LEU A 88 -2.60 -7.72 12.79
CA LEU A 88 -2.39 -8.91 11.97
C LEU A 88 -1.50 -8.55 10.77
N ILE A 89 -0.28 -9.07 10.74
CA ILE A 89 0.56 -9.05 9.55
C ILE A 89 0.12 -10.21 8.65
N ARG A 90 -0.58 -9.87 7.57
CA ARG A 90 -1.08 -10.84 6.58
C ARG A 90 0.07 -11.34 5.71
N ARG A 91 -0.01 -12.59 5.25
CA ARG A 91 0.89 -13.08 4.19
C ARG A 91 0.80 -12.24 2.92
N GLU A 92 -0.39 -11.70 2.67
CA GLU A 92 -0.62 -10.79 1.55
C GLU A 92 0.20 -9.49 1.67
N TYR A 93 0.47 -8.99 2.88
CA TYR A 93 1.32 -7.82 3.08
C TYR A 93 2.78 -8.16 2.76
N GLU A 94 3.23 -9.34 3.13
CA GLU A 94 4.59 -9.80 2.81
C GLU A 94 4.77 -10.02 1.30
N ALA A 95 3.76 -10.55 0.61
CA ALA A 95 3.77 -10.64 -0.85
C ALA A 95 3.87 -9.26 -1.51
N ALA A 96 2.98 -8.34 -1.11
CA ALA A 96 2.97 -6.99 -1.64
C ALA A 96 4.28 -6.24 -1.35
N TRP A 97 4.83 -6.36 -0.14
CA TRP A 97 6.10 -5.74 0.19
C TRP A 97 7.25 -6.28 -0.66
N ARG A 98 7.39 -7.60 -0.77
CA ARG A 98 8.41 -8.24 -1.63
C ARG A 98 8.34 -7.71 -3.06
N ASP A 99 7.14 -7.64 -3.61
CA ASP A 99 6.92 -7.25 -5.01
C ASP A 99 7.23 -5.75 -5.22
N LEU A 100 6.78 -4.88 -4.31
CA LEU A 100 7.09 -3.44 -4.35
C LEU A 100 8.56 -3.15 -4.08
N GLU A 101 9.22 -3.90 -3.19
CA GLU A 101 10.66 -3.77 -2.95
C GLU A 101 11.44 -4.15 -4.21
N LYS A 102 11.08 -5.25 -4.89
CA LYS A 102 11.67 -5.62 -6.18
C LYS A 102 11.45 -4.54 -7.24
N ALA A 103 10.27 -3.94 -7.32
CA ALA A 103 10.06 -2.80 -8.21
C ALA A 103 11.02 -1.64 -7.90
N PHE A 104 11.19 -1.31 -6.62
CA PHE A 104 12.01 -0.20 -6.19
C PHE A 104 13.51 -0.42 -6.45
N VAL A 105 14.02 -1.62 -6.16
CA VAL A 105 15.47 -1.90 -6.22
C VAL A 105 15.93 -2.56 -7.52
N VAL A 106 15.07 -3.31 -8.21
CA VAL A 106 15.40 -4.06 -9.45
C VAL A 106 14.71 -3.47 -10.67
N GLY A 107 13.58 -2.78 -10.48
CA GLY A 107 12.80 -2.20 -11.58
C GLY A 107 11.76 -3.16 -12.16
N ASP A 108 11.47 -4.26 -11.47
CA ASP A 108 10.42 -5.22 -11.84
C ASP A 108 9.04 -4.56 -11.83
N ARG A 109 8.18 -4.99 -12.74
CA ARG A 109 6.82 -4.42 -12.91
C ARG A 109 5.70 -5.44 -12.98
N HIS A 110 6.05 -6.70 -13.26
CA HIS A 110 5.11 -7.79 -13.42
C HIS A 110 5.36 -8.78 -12.29
N PHE A 111 4.30 -9.11 -11.57
CA PHE A 111 4.41 -9.94 -10.37
C PHE A 111 3.46 -11.11 -10.48
N THR A 112 4.01 -12.32 -10.40
CA THR A 112 3.20 -13.52 -10.28
C THR A 112 2.50 -13.51 -8.93
N THR A 113 1.19 -13.75 -8.96
CA THR A 113 0.37 -13.85 -7.76
C THR A 113 0.80 -15.07 -6.95
N THR A 114 1.42 -14.80 -5.81
CA THR A 114 1.91 -15.79 -4.87
C THR A 114 1.65 -15.30 -3.46
N GLU A 115 1.37 -16.22 -2.54
CA GLU A 115 1.34 -15.89 -1.12
C GLU A 115 2.72 -15.42 -0.65
N GLY A 116 2.72 -14.51 0.31
CA GLY A 116 3.94 -14.10 0.97
C GLY A 116 4.46 -15.19 1.90
N PRO A 117 5.76 -15.19 2.21
CA PRO A 117 6.29 -16.05 3.26
C PRO A 117 5.66 -15.70 4.62
N VAL A 118 5.73 -16.62 5.57
CA VAL A 118 5.27 -16.39 6.95
C VAL A 118 6.00 -15.18 7.58
N HIS A 119 7.30 -15.06 7.29
CA HIS A 119 8.14 -13.92 7.65
C HIS A 119 9.09 -13.61 6.50
N TYR A 120 8.97 -12.42 5.91
CA TYR A 120 9.96 -11.94 4.95
C TYR A 120 11.14 -11.33 5.71
N GLY A 121 12.36 -11.80 5.44
CA GLY A 121 13.58 -11.25 6.03
C GLY A 121 14.03 -11.85 7.38
N SER A 122 13.31 -12.80 7.98
CA SER A 122 13.88 -13.56 9.10
C SER A 122 14.96 -14.50 8.56
N HIS A 123 16.18 -14.40 9.10
CA HIS A 123 17.30 -15.31 8.82
C HIS A 123 16.93 -16.77 9.11
N PHE A 124 16.22 -17.44 8.21
CA PHE A 124 16.15 -18.89 8.21
C PHE A 124 17.49 -19.43 7.71
N PRO A 125 18.07 -20.44 8.35
CA PRO A 125 19.29 -21.06 7.87
C PRO A 125 19.07 -21.56 6.42
N PRO A 126 20.01 -21.30 5.50
CA PRO A 126 19.85 -21.48 4.05
C PRO A 126 19.65 -22.93 3.55
N HIS A 127 19.43 -23.91 4.44
CA HIS A 127 19.56 -25.33 4.10
C HIS A 127 18.26 -26.16 4.11
N VAL A 128 17.08 -25.58 4.33
CA VAL A 128 15.83 -26.38 4.48
C VAL A 128 14.67 -25.93 3.57
N TRP A 129 14.96 -25.39 2.38
CA TRP A 129 13.92 -25.13 1.38
C TRP A 129 13.98 -26.15 0.23
N PRO A 130 12.85 -26.77 -0.16
CA PRO A 130 12.79 -27.65 -1.33
C PRO A 130 13.24 -26.90 -2.58
N ALA A 131 14.07 -27.54 -3.41
CA ALA A 131 14.68 -26.97 -4.62
C ALA A 131 13.70 -26.42 -5.68
N THR A 132 12.39 -26.58 -5.49
CA THR A 132 11.34 -26.01 -6.33
C THR A 132 10.93 -24.59 -5.93
N TYR A 133 11.30 -24.10 -4.74
CA TYR A 133 11.22 -22.68 -4.38
C TYR A 133 12.58 -22.04 -4.63
N SER A 134 12.71 -21.38 -5.78
CA SER A 134 13.93 -20.69 -6.21
C SER A 134 14.46 -19.74 -5.12
N ALA A 135 15.69 -20.04 -4.68
CA ALA A 135 16.74 -19.32 -3.95
C ALA A 135 16.70 -17.77 -3.71
N THR A 136 15.57 -17.08 -3.72
CA THR A 136 15.49 -15.62 -3.48
C THR A 136 14.64 -15.28 -2.26
N ALA A 137 14.79 -16.02 -1.16
CA ALA A 137 14.16 -15.70 0.13
C ALA A 137 14.91 -14.58 0.91
N GLY A 138 15.93 -13.97 0.30
CA GLY A 138 16.66 -12.82 0.83
C GLY A 138 16.25 -11.50 0.16
N HIS A 139 16.69 -10.39 0.73
CA HIS A 139 16.54 -9.07 0.13
C HIS A 139 17.07 -9.06 -1.31
N PRO A 140 16.33 -8.47 -2.27
CA PRO A 140 16.79 -8.38 -3.64
C PRO A 140 18.09 -7.56 -3.71
N THR A 141 19.09 -8.04 -4.45
CA THR A 141 20.31 -7.26 -4.70
C THR A 141 19.93 -6.03 -5.54
N PRO A 142 20.24 -4.81 -5.11
CA PRO A 142 19.89 -3.61 -5.86
C PRO A 142 20.57 -3.57 -7.22
N SER A 143 19.83 -3.15 -8.24
CA SER A 143 20.37 -2.85 -9.56
C SER A 143 21.27 -1.61 -9.50
N THR A 144 22.21 -1.49 -10.44
CA THR A 144 23.06 -0.29 -10.60
C THR A 144 22.28 0.99 -10.90
N ARG A 145 21.01 0.85 -11.30
CA ARG A 145 20.09 1.95 -11.62
C ARG A 145 19.06 2.22 -10.52
N ALA A 146 19.13 1.51 -9.39
CA ALA A 146 18.25 1.76 -8.27
C ALA A 146 18.49 3.16 -7.67
N PRO A 147 17.47 3.81 -7.10
CA PRO A 147 16.06 3.42 -7.07
C PRO A 147 15.37 3.61 -8.42
N PHE A 148 14.36 2.78 -8.70
CA PHE A 148 13.47 2.98 -9.85
C PHE A 148 12.26 3.81 -9.45
N ASN A 149 11.90 4.76 -10.29
CA ASN A 149 10.74 5.62 -10.08
C ASN A 149 9.50 4.95 -10.67
N HIS A 150 8.64 4.40 -9.82
CA HIS A 150 7.37 3.77 -10.22
C HIS A 150 6.23 4.21 -9.31
N ALA A 151 5.00 4.15 -9.81
CA ALA A 151 3.80 4.44 -9.03
C ALA A 151 2.86 3.24 -8.97
N PHE A 152 2.47 2.82 -7.77
CA PHE A 152 1.53 1.74 -7.54
C PHE A 152 0.27 2.25 -6.86
N ALA A 153 -0.90 1.89 -7.38
CA ALA A 153 -2.16 1.98 -6.65
C ALA A 153 -2.53 0.60 -6.10
N LEU A 154 -2.35 0.38 -4.80
CA LEU A 154 -2.85 -0.79 -4.10
C LEU A 154 -4.36 -0.71 -3.96
N THR A 155 -5.02 -1.72 -4.50
CA THR A 155 -6.48 -1.80 -4.52
C THR A 155 -6.98 -3.20 -4.17
N GLY A 156 -8.30 -3.34 -4.08
CA GLY A 156 -9.00 -4.56 -3.72
C GLY A 156 -10.20 -4.26 -2.82
N HIS A 157 -10.84 -5.31 -2.31
CA HIS A 157 -12.07 -5.22 -1.52
C HIS A 157 -11.99 -4.26 -0.32
N PRO A 158 -13.12 -3.68 0.11
CA PRO A 158 -13.20 -2.95 1.36
C PRO A 158 -12.73 -3.80 2.55
N GLY A 159 -12.06 -3.18 3.53
CA GLY A 159 -11.66 -3.88 4.75
C GLY A 159 -10.42 -4.79 4.66
N ILE A 160 -9.85 -5.05 3.48
CA ILE A 160 -8.68 -5.94 3.32
C ILE A 160 -7.37 -5.42 3.94
N GLY A 161 -7.38 -4.24 4.57
CA GLY A 161 -6.21 -3.71 5.26
C GLY A 161 -5.17 -2.98 4.38
N LYS A 162 -5.60 -2.33 3.29
CA LYS A 162 -4.70 -1.51 2.44
C LYS A 162 -3.96 -0.40 3.23
N THR A 163 -4.67 0.31 4.12
CA THR A 163 -4.05 1.32 4.99
C THR A 163 -3.09 0.67 6.00
N MET A 164 -3.41 -0.53 6.49
CA MET A 164 -2.49 -1.30 7.35
C MET A 164 -1.24 -1.75 6.60
N PHE A 165 -1.36 -2.07 5.31
CA PHE A 165 -0.21 -2.34 4.46
C PHE A 165 0.72 -1.12 4.36
N LEU A 166 0.22 0.12 4.28
CA LEU A 166 1.09 1.30 4.30
C LEU A 166 1.86 1.43 5.61
N ALA A 167 1.24 1.10 6.75
CA ALA A 167 1.92 1.06 8.05
C ALA A 167 3.04 0.01 8.07
N PHE A 168 2.74 -1.17 7.52
CA PHE A 168 3.71 -2.24 7.37
C PHE A 168 4.87 -1.84 6.44
N ALA A 169 4.57 -1.24 5.29
CA ALA A 169 5.58 -0.73 4.37
C ALA A 169 6.45 0.35 5.00
N LEU A 170 5.85 1.27 5.78
CA LEU A 170 6.60 2.25 6.56
C LEU A 170 7.59 1.55 7.49
N LEU A 171 7.15 0.57 8.29
CA LEU A 171 8.03 -0.18 9.19
C LEU A 171 9.21 -0.81 8.42
N ARG A 172 8.94 -1.46 7.29
CA ARG A 172 9.98 -2.10 6.46
C ARG A 172 10.96 -1.10 5.85
N CYS A 173 10.49 0.09 5.46
CA CYS A 173 11.36 1.18 5.02
C CYS A 173 12.23 1.71 6.17
N LEU A 174 11.66 1.87 7.37
CA LEU A 174 12.41 2.31 8.55
C LEU A 174 13.48 1.30 8.98
N GLU A 175 13.18 0.01 8.94
CA GLU A 175 14.15 -1.08 9.14
C GLU A 175 15.33 -1.01 8.16
N ARG A 176 15.11 -0.41 6.98
CA ARG A 176 16.13 -0.22 5.93
C ARG A 176 16.72 1.19 5.92
N HIS A 177 16.35 2.03 6.88
CA HIS A 177 16.74 3.44 6.97
C HIS A 177 16.41 4.25 5.70
N TRP A 178 15.35 3.87 4.98
CA TRP A 178 14.89 4.64 3.82
C TRP A 178 14.08 5.85 4.23
N THR A 179 14.27 6.96 3.51
CA THR A 179 13.43 8.15 3.68
C THR A 179 12.01 7.86 3.18
N VAL A 180 11.00 8.20 3.99
CA VAL A 180 9.60 7.96 3.68
C VAL A 180 8.80 9.25 3.84
N LEU A 181 8.07 9.64 2.80
CA LEU A 181 6.98 10.58 2.89
C LEU A 181 5.69 9.80 3.10
N LEU A 182 5.00 10.05 4.20
CA LEU A 182 3.73 9.44 4.57
C LEU A 182 2.61 10.50 4.56
N HIS A 183 1.52 10.20 3.88
CA HIS A 183 0.34 11.08 3.80
C HIS A 183 -0.93 10.25 4.02
N LEU A 184 -1.45 10.25 5.25
CA LEU A 184 -2.63 9.47 5.65
C LEU A 184 -3.91 10.31 5.74
N SER A 185 -3.78 11.63 5.91
CA SER A 185 -4.89 12.56 6.03
C SER A 185 -4.60 13.85 5.26
N ALA A 186 -5.65 14.50 4.74
CA ALA A 186 -5.53 15.67 3.88
C ALA A 186 -4.80 16.87 4.50
N ASN A 187 -4.57 16.85 5.81
CA ASN A 187 -4.06 17.97 6.60
C ASN A 187 -2.61 17.79 7.06
N GLU A 188 -1.99 16.63 6.81
CA GLU A 188 -0.65 16.36 7.34
C GLU A 188 0.21 15.54 6.40
N ILE A 189 1.45 15.97 6.20
CA ILE A 189 2.48 15.15 5.56
C ILE A 189 3.54 14.88 6.62
N CYS A 190 3.91 13.61 6.77
CA CYS A 190 4.98 13.19 7.65
C CYS A 190 6.19 12.75 6.82
N ILE A 191 7.38 13.23 7.12
CA ILE A 191 8.63 12.75 6.51
C ILE A 191 9.45 12.05 7.59
N PHE A 192 9.76 10.78 7.34
CA PHE A 192 10.62 9.94 8.16
C PHE A 192 11.98 9.84 7.47
N ASN A 193 13.05 10.08 8.19
CA ASN A 193 14.42 9.91 7.72
C ASN A 193 15.33 9.50 8.89
N SER A 194 16.64 9.37 8.63
CA SER A 194 17.63 9.00 9.65
C SER A 194 17.75 10.02 10.80
N VAL A 195 17.28 11.25 10.58
CA VAL A 195 17.27 12.30 11.59
C VAL A 195 16.06 12.13 12.52
N GLY A 196 14.87 11.87 11.99
CA GLY A 196 13.66 11.68 12.79
C GLY A 196 12.38 11.80 11.98
N VAL A 197 11.30 12.25 12.64
CA VAL A 197 9.99 12.48 12.02
C VAL A 197 9.69 13.96 11.96
N TRP A 198 9.19 14.37 10.80
CA TRP A 198 8.89 15.73 10.45
C TRP A 198 7.45 15.85 10.05
N GLN A 199 6.76 16.85 10.56
CA GLN A 199 5.39 17.13 10.18
C GLN A 199 5.34 18.45 9.41
N MET A 200 4.70 18.39 8.26
CA MET A 200 4.59 19.52 7.34
C MET A 200 3.14 19.79 6.99
N ASN A 201 2.86 21.04 6.66
CA ASN A 201 1.60 21.44 6.06
C ASN A 201 1.48 20.85 4.64
N PRO A 202 0.34 20.26 4.23
CA PRO A 202 0.11 19.74 2.89
C PRO A 202 0.17 20.80 1.78
N LEU A 203 0.10 22.09 2.12
CA LEU A 203 0.23 23.22 1.20
C LEU A 203 1.68 23.48 0.73
N VAL A 204 2.65 22.68 1.16
CA VAL A 204 4.03 22.78 0.68
C VAL A 204 4.08 22.58 -0.84
N SER A 205 4.71 23.54 -1.53
CA SER A 205 4.86 23.47 -2.99
C SER A 205 5.64 22.23 -3.44
N ALA A 206 5.27 21.67 -4.60
CA ALA A 206 5.99 20.55 -5.22
C ALA A 206 7.51 20.83 -5.34
N ASN A 207 7.88 22.06 -5.72
CA ASN A 207 9.28 22.48 -5.83
C ASN A 207 10.01 22.53 -4.48
N GLY A 208 9.28 22.78 -3.37
CA GLY A 208 9.81 22.66 -2.02
C GLY A 208 10.19 21.21 -1.71
N LEU A 209 9.23 20.31 -1.88
CA LEU A 209 9.42 18.87 -1.63
C LEU A 209 10.51 18.27 -2.54
N ALA A 210 10.50 18.58 -3.85
CA ALA A 210 11.47 18.05 -4.81
C ALA A 210 12.91 18.43 -4.50
N ARG A 211 13.13 19.55 -3.80
CA ARG A 211 14.47 19.99 -3.37
C ARG A 211 14.89 19.41 -2.03
N ALA A 212 13.92 19.07 -1.18
CA ALA A 212 14.17 18.57 0.17
C ALA A 212 14.28 17.04 0.24
N LEU A 213 13.60 16.32 -0.66
CA LEU A 213 13.51 14.87 -0.61
C LEU A 213 14.55 14.20 -1.52
N PRO A 214 15.29 13.22 -1.00
CA PRO A 214 16.10 12.32 -1.82
C PRO A 214 15.24 11.60 -2.86
N TRP A 215 15.81 11.35 -4.04
CA TRP A 215 15.18 10.53 -5.09
C TRP A 215 14.87 9.08 -4.67
N THR A 216 15.53 8.58 -3.63
CA THR A 216 15.28 7.28 -2.95
C THR A 216 14.05 7.28 -2.04
N THR A 217 13.36 8.41 -1.91
CA THR A 217 12.23 8.54 -0.99
C THR A 217 11.03 7.70 -1.45
N TRP A 218 10.46 6.94 -0.53
CA TRP A 218 9.17 6.27 -0.70
C TRP A 218 8.03 7.22 -0.36
N CYS A 219 7.05 7.37 -1.23
CA CYS A 219 5.82 8.13 -0.95
C CYS A 219 4.67 7.17 -0.66
N LEU A 220 4.28 7.04 0.60
CA LEU A 220 3.16 6.22 1.07
C LEU A 220 1.92 7.10 1.26
N VAL A 221 0.86 6.88 0.47
CA VAL A 221 -0.32 7.75 0.46
C VAL A 221 -1.60 6.94 0.68
N ASP A 222 -2.38 7.28 1.69
CA ASP A 222 -3.72 6.69 1.89
C ASP A 222 -4.77 7.58 1.22
N SER A 223 -5.45 7.03 0.22
CA SER A 223 -6.58 7.69 -0.43
C SER A 223 -7.90 7.18 0.14
N ASN A 224 -8.52 8.02 0.94
CA ASN A 224 -9.71 7.76 1.72
C ASN A 224 -10.80 8.81 1.42
N ALA A 225 -11.79 8.96 2.31
CA ALA A 225 -12.90 9.90 2.10
C ALA A 225 -12.47 11.37 2.12
N THR A 226 -11.38 11.71 2.81
CA THR A 226 -10.88 13.11 2.89
C THR A 226 -9.81 13.39 1.84
N THR A 227 -9.08 12.35 1.43
CA THR A 227 -8.00 12.42 0.44
C THR A 227 -8.35 11.53 -0.74
N GLU A 228 -9.10 12.06 -1.70
CA GLU A 228 -9.63 11.20 -2.78
C GLU A 228 -8.52 10.66 -3.69
N SER A 229 -7.41 11.40 -3.87
CA SER A 229 -6.30 11.04 -4.77
C SER A 229 -4.95 11.48 -4.21
N VAL A 230 -3.85 11.04 -4.84
CA VAL A 230 -2.50 11.50 -4.47
C VAL A 230 -2.39 13.01 -4.74
N PRO A 231 -1.99 13.82 -3.73
CA PRO A 231 -1.83 15.25 -3.91
C PRO A 231 -0.93 15.61 -5.07
N TYR A 232 -1.26 16.70 -5.76
CA TYR A 232 -0.50 17.20 -6.90
C TYR A 232 0.99 17.37 -6.57
N ALA A 233 1.28 17.94 -5.38
CA ALA A 233 2.64 18.17 -4.90
C ALA A 233 3.47 16.89 -4.75
N ILE A 234 2.85 15.73 -4.47
CA ILE A 234 3.52 14.43 -4.38
C ILE A 234 3.57 13.76 -5.76
N SER A 235 2.47 13.83 -6.52
CA SER A 235 2.34 13.15 -7.80
C SER A 235 3.36 13.60 -8.87
N THR A 236 3.92 14.80 -8.71
CA THR A 236 4.89 15.43 -9.63
C THR A 236 6.35 15.24 -9.24
N LEU A 237 6.64 14.63 -8.08
CA LEU A 237 8.02 14.47 -7.59
C LEU A 237 8.84 13.40 -8.32
N ASN A 238 8.21 12.60 -9.19
CA ASN A 238 8.82 11.44 -9.83
C ASN A 238 9.46 10.45 -8.83
N LEU A 239 8.99 10.40 -7.59
CA LEU A 239 9.44 9.45 -6.56
C LEU A 239 8.68 8.13 -6.64
N PHE A 240 9.21 7.08 -6.00
CA PHE A 240 8.53 5.80 -5.85
C PHE A 240 7.29 5.97 -4.98
N THR A 241 6.10 5.82 -5.58
CA THR A 241 4.83 6.18 -4.92
C THR A 241 3.97 4.95 -4.77
N VAL A 242 3.44 4.77 -3.56
CA VAL A 242 2.58 3.65 -3.18
C VAL A 242 1.31 4.24 -2.57
N GLN A 243 0.20 4.11 -3.28
CA GLN A 243 -1.10 4.61 -2.85
C GLN A 243 -1.99 3.45 -2.40
N ALA A 244 -2.50 3.49 -1.16
CA ALA A 244 -3.65 2.67 -0.79
C ALA A 244 -4.93 3.37 -1.26
N ALA A 245 -5.76 2.71 -2.07
CA ALA A 245 -6.98 3.31 -2.58
C ALA A 245 -8.13 2.31 -2.70
N ALA A 246 -9.36 2.80 -2.56
CA ALA A 246 -10.52 2.10 -3.10
C ALA A 246 -10.38 1.98 -4.63
N ALA A 247 -10.97 0.95 -5.24
CA ALA A 247 -10.88 0.72 -6.70
C ALA A 247 -11.59 1.78 -7.56
N ARG A 248 -12.05 2.89 -6.96
CA ARG A 248 -12.78 3.97 -7.63
C ARG A 248 -11.91 4.70 -8.63
N ARG A 249 -12.52 5.07 -9.75
CA ARG A 249 -11.84 5.72 -10.89
C ARG A 249 -11.15 7.01 -10.47
N GLU A 250 -11.81 7.79 -9.63
CA GLU A 250 -11.38 9.09 -9.11
C GLU A 250 -10.07 8.92 -8.32
N CYS A 251 -10.00 7.86 -7.50
CA CYS A 251 -8.85 7.59 -6.66
C CYS A 251 -7.58 7.28 -7.44
N ILE A 252 -7.69 6.56 -8.56
CA ILE A 252 -6.53 6.12 -9.36
C ILE A 252 -6.31 6.95 -10.64
N LYS A 253 -7.13 7.99 -10.88
CA LYS A 253 -7.04 8.85 -12.08
C LYS A 253 -5.69 9.54 -12.23
N TRP A 254 -4.98 9.80 -11.14
CA TRP A 254 -3.67 10.44 -11.18
C TRP A 254 -2.60 9.57 -11.86
N LEU A 255 -2.75 8.24 -11.87
CA LEU A 255 -1.81 7.34 -12.54
C LEU A 255 -1.63 7.66 -14.03
N SER A 256 -2.73 7.99 -14.71
CA SER A 256 -2.68 8.35 -16.15
C SER A 256 -2.14 9.74 -16.42
N LYS A 257 -1.83 10.53 -15.39
CA LYS A 257 -1.28 11.89 -15.53
C LYS A 257 0.22 11.95 -15.28
N ARG A 258 0.83 10.84 -14.86
CA ARG A 258 2.27 10.79 -14.61
C ARG A 258 3.04 10.41 -15.86
N ASP A 259 4.20 11.03 -16.00
CA ASP A 259 5.18 10.69 -17.02
C ASP A 259 5.95 9.41 -16.64
N THR A 260 5.88 8.99 -15.38
CA THR A 260 6.52 7.75 -14.89
C THR A 260 5.60 6.55 -15.07
N PRO A 261 6.18 5.35 -15.28
CA PRO A 261 5.44 4.10 -15.28
C PRO A 261 4.58 3.94 -14.02
N SER A 262 3.37 3.43 -14.21
CA SER A 262 2.44 3.18 -13.12
C SER A 262 1.64 1.90 -13.32
N SER A 263 1.28 1.26 -12.21
CA SER A 263 0.53 0.00 -12.21
C SER A 263 -0.51 -0.01 -11.09
N CYS A 264 -1.59 -0.76 -11.28
CA CYS A 264 -2.46 -1.15 -10.17
C CYS A 264 -1.95 -2.45 -9.58
N TYR A 265 -1.91 -2.52 -8.25
CA TYR A 265 -1.53 -3.73 -7.52
C TYR A 265 -2.77 -4.26 -6.80
N LEU A 266 -3.31 -5.38 -7.27
CA LEU A 266 -4.51 -5.95 -6.69
C LEU A 266 -4.17 -6.91 -5.54
N MET A 267 -4.62 -6.54 -4.34
CA MET A 267 -4.45 -7.37 -3.16
C MET A 267 -5.51 -8.47 -3.08
N HIS A 268 -5.11 -9.65 -2.59
CA HIS A 268 -6.07 -10.71 -2.30
C HIS A 268 -7.07 -10.27 -1.22
N PRO A 269 -8.36 -10.65 -1.36
CA PRO A 269 -9.31 -10.54 -0.27
C PRO A 269 -8.79 -11.23 0.98
N MET A 270 -9.19 -10.73 2.14
CA MET A 270 -8.87 -11.37 3.41
C MET A 270 -9.56 -12.73 3.47
N SER A 271 -8.85 -13.77 3.93
CA SER A 271 -9.50 -15.05 4.20
C SER A 271 -10.39 -14.91 5.43
N ILE A 272 -11.25 -15.89 5.65
CA ILE A 272 -12.12 -15.89 6.82
C ILE A 272 -11.33 -16.01 8.13
N GLU A 273 -10.29 -16.83 8.14
CA GLU A 273 -9.42 -17.03 9.30
C GLU A 273 -8.68 -15.73 9.63
N GLU A 274 -8.16 -15.04 8.61
CA GLU A 274 -7.58 -13.71 8.76
C GLU A 274 -8.61 -12.69 9.29
N ALA A 275 -9.87 -12.76 8.86
CA ALA A 275 -10.93 -11.86 9.31
C ALA A 275 -11.32 -12.08 10.78
N GLN A 276 -11.43 -13.35 11.21
CA GLN A 276 -11.69 -13.72 12.60
C GLN A 276 -10.54 -13.28 13.51
N ILE A 277 -9.29 -13.54 13.12
CA ILE A 277 -8.12 -13.05 13.86
C ILE A 277 -8.10 -11.52 13.88
N SER A 278 -8.33 -10.86 12.74
CA SER A 278 -8.35 -9.39 12.70
C SER A 278 -9.46 -8.80 13.59
N PHE A 279 -10.56 -9.51 13.78
CA PHE A 279 -11.63 -9.10 14.69
C PHE A 279 -11.20 -9.22 16.16
N SER A 280 -10.52 -10.31 16.53
CA SER A 280 -10.07 -10.55 17.91
C SER A 280 -8.96 -9.61 18.38
N LEU A 281 -8.23 -8.98 17.46
CA LEU A 281 -7.22 -7.97 17.77
C LEU A 281 -7.81 -6.57 18.06
N LYS A 282 -9.12 -6.36 17.92
CA LYS A 282 -9.74 -5.07 18.22
C LYS A 282 -9.75 -4.82 19.74
N PRO A 283 -9.43 -3.59 20.19
CA PRO A 283 -9.44 -3.27 21.62
C PRO A 283 -10.84 -3.49 22.20
N ASP A 284 -10.87 -3.96 23.45
CA ASP A 284 -12.09 -4.20 24.23
C ASP A 284 -13.05 -5.24 23.61
N ARG A 285 -12.52 -6.18 22.81
CA ARG A 285 -13.29 -7.26 22.20
C ARG A 285 -12.80 -8.62 22.65
N GLU A 286 -13.70 -9.38 23.25
CA GLU A 286 -13.51 -10.81 23.43
C GLU A 286 -14.04 -11.51 22.17
N GLN A 287 -13.18 -12.27 21.53
CA GLN A 287 -13.59 -13.18 20.47
C GLN A 287 -14.49 -14.24 21.09
N THR A 288 -15.70 -14.38 20.55
CA THR A 288 -16.65 -15.41 20.99
C THR A 288 -16.94 -16.35 19.83
N GLU A 289 -17.39 -17.56 20.14
CA GLU A 289 -17.89 -18.49 19.10
C GLU A 289 -19.02 -17.86 18.29
N GLY A 290 -19.81 -16.97 18.90
CA GLY A 290 -20.85 -16.20 18.23
C GLY A 290 -20.30 -15.27 17.14
N SER A 291 -19.24 -14.52 17.45
CA SER A 291 -18.65 -13.57 16.49
C SER A 291 -18.01 -14.28 15.32
N ASP A 292 -17.33 -15.40 15.57
CA ASP A 292 -16.70 -16.19 14.52
C ASP A 292 -17.74 -16.79 13.58
N ARG A 293 -18.86 -17.27 14.13
CA ARG A 293 -20.00 -17.77 13.35
C ARG A 293 -20.62 -16.66 12.50
N VAL A 294 -20.83 -15.46 13.04
CA VAL A 294 -21.40 -14.34 12.27
C VAL A 294 -20.47 -13.88 11.15
N ILE A 295 -19.15 -13.85 11.39
CA ILE A 295 -18.17 -13.57 10.32
C ILE A 295 -18.27 -14.63 9.22
N GLN A 296 -18.37 -15.92 9.59
CA GLN A 296 -18.55 -17.02 8.64
C GLN A 296 -19.81 -16.89 7.82
N GLU A 297 -20.96 -16.74 8.47
CA GLU A 297 -22.25 -16.57 7.80
C GLU A 297 -22.25 -15.34 6.87
N TYR A 298 -21.60 -14.24 7.28
CA TYR A 298 -21.42 -13.08 6.44
C TYR A 298 -20.59 -13.40 5.19
N PHE A 299 -19.43 -14.05 5.35
CA PHE A 299 -18.55 -14.39 4.23
C PHE A 299 -19.24 -15.34 3.24
N ASP A 300 -19.97 -16.33 3.74
CA ASP A 300 -20.69 -17.31 2.92
C ASP A 300 -21.82 -16.65 2.10
N LYS A 301 -22.47 -15.62 2.65
CA LYS A 301 -23.60 -14.93 2.00
C LYS A 301 -23.22 -13.71 1.19
N TYR A 302 -22.33 -12.87 1.69
CA TYR A 302 -22.05 -11.54 1.14
C TYR A 302 -20.59 -11.40 0.67
N GLY A 303 -19.76 -12.42 0.88
CA GLY A 303 -18.37 -12.48 0.42
C GLY A 303 -17.36 -11.78 1.32
N PRO A 304 -16.12 -11.59 0.83
CA PRO A 304 -14.97 -11.24 1.67
C PRO A 304 -14.84 -9.73 1.93
N ASP A 305 -15.90 -9.11 2.43
CA ASP A 305 -15.89 -7.72 2.92
C ASP A 305 -15.66 -7.70 4.43
N THR A 306 -14.39 -7.84 4.86
CA THR A 306 -13.98 -7.90 6.27
C THR A 306 -14.55 -6.74 7.09
N ARG A 307 -14.64 -5.54 6.49
CA ARG A 307 -15.13 -4.37 7.22
C ARG A 307 -16.56 -4.60 7.69
N PHE A 308 -17.43 -5.03 6.78
CA PHE A 308 -18.83 -5.27 7.09
C PHE A 308 -19.05 -6.57 7.87
N ALA A 309 -18.26 -7.62 7.62
CA ALA A 309 -18.30 -8.84 8.44
C ALA A 309 -17.98 -8.53 9.91
N CYS A 310 -16.96 -7.69 10.16
CA CYS A 310 -16.66 -7.25 11.52
C CYS A 310 -17.77 -6.37 12.12
N VAL A 311 -18.46 -5.54 11.32
CA VAL A 311 -19.60 -4.76 11.82
C VAL A 311 -20.76 -5.68 12.18
N ALA A 312 -21.03 -6.69 11.36
CA ALA A 312 -22.03 -7.71 11.64
C ALA A 312 -21.75 -8.45 12.94
N ALA A 313 -20.50 -8.85 13.16
CA ALA A 313 -20.06 -9.50 14.39
C ALA A 313 -20.08 -8.60 15.64
N LEU A 314 -20.21 -7.28 15.49
CA LEU A 314 -20.45 -6.37 16.60
C LEU A 314 -21.92 -6.22 16.95
N ASP A 315 -22.82 -6.60 16.03
CA ASP A 315 -24.27 -6.42 16.13
C ASP A 315 -25.01 -7.77 16.21
N MET A 316 -24.40 -8.74 16.90
CA MET A 316 -24.91 -10.11 16.95
C MET A 316 -26.23 -10.23 17.71
N ASP A 317 -26.44 -9.38 18.73
CA ASP A 317 -27.59 -9.47 19.63
C ASP A 317 -28.91 -9.06 18.97
N SER A 318 -28.87 -8.32 17.86
CA SER A 318 -30.05 -7.73 17.24
C SER A 318 -30.55 -8.51 16.01
N CYS A 319 -29.77 -9.50 15.53
CA CYS A 319 -29.92 -10.09 14.18
C CYS A 319 -30.02 -9.05 13.04
N SER A 320 -29.69 -7.78 13.30
CA SER A 320 -29.96 -6.68 12.36
C SER A 320 -28.91 -6.60 11.25
N TRP A 321 -27.74 -7.21 11.48
CA TRP A 321 -26.68 -7.29 10.49
C TRP A 321 -27.11 -7.95 9.18
N GLU A 322 -27.93 -9.01 9.25
CA GLU A 322 -28.44 -9.71 8.07
C GLU A 322 -29.36 -8.80 7.27
N LYS A 323 -30.26 -8.09 7.97
CA LYS A 323 -31.17 -7.13 7.36
C LYS A 323 -30.39 -6.00 6.67
N GLN A 324 -29.40 -5.41 7.33
CA GLN A 324 -28.57 -4.35 6.76
C GLN A 324 -27.79 -4.80 5.52
N SER A 325 -27.23 -6.02 5.58
CA SER A 325 -26.45 -6.59 4.48
C SER A 325 -27.33 -6.93 3.28
N SER A 326 -28.53 -7.47 3.53
CA SER A 326 -29.56 -7.71 2.52
C SER A 326 -30.05 -6.40 1.90
N GLU A 327 -30.33 -5.36 2.69
CA GLU A 327 -30.71 -4.04 2.18
C GLU A 327 -29.63 -3.42 1.28
N ARG A 328 -28.35 -3.54 1.67
CA ARG A 328 -27.21 -3.10 0.82
C ARG A 328 -27.20 -3.86 -0.51
N LEU A 329 -27.41 -5.17 -0.49
CA LEU A 329 -27.49 -5.99 -1.71
C LEU A 329 -28.67 -5.55 -2.58
N GLU A 330 -29.87 -5.39 -2.00
CA GLU A 330 -31.06 -4.95 -2.74
C GLU A 330 -30.88 -3.57 -3.39
N VAL A 331 -30.22 -2.64 -2.69
CA VAL A 331 -29.85 -1.33 -3.27
C VAL A 331 -28.88 -1.50 -4.45
N ALA A 332 -27.90 -2.39 -4.35
CA ALA A 332 -26.98 -2.67 -5.46
C ALA A 332 -27.66 -3.38 -6.64
N LEU A 333 -28.68 -4.20 -6.37
CA LEU A 333 -29.51 -4.87 -7.38
C LEU A 333 -30.57 -3.96 -7.99
N LEU A 334 -30.83 -2.79 -7.41
CA LEU A 334 -31.83 -1.85 -7.89
C LEU A 334 -31.44 -1.31 -9.28
N GLY A 335 -32.24 -1.64 -10.28
CA GLY A 335 -31.96 -1.27 -11.67
C GLY A 335 -30.80 -2.05 -12.30
N LEU A 336 -30.40 -3.18 -11.71
CA LEU A 336 -29.53 -4.14 -12.38
C LEU A 336 -30.30 -4.77 -13.54
N THR A 337 -29.70 -4.72 -14.73
CA THR A 337 -30.17 -5.41 -15.93
C THR A 337 -29.06 -6.34 -16.40
N LEU A 338 -29.38 -7.33 -17.24
CA LEU A 338 -28.35 -8.24 -17.79
C LEU A 338 -27.25 -7.46 -18.53
N ALA A 339 -27.63 -6.44 -19.30
CA ALA A 339 -26.68 -5.56 -19.99
C ALA A 339 -25.79 -4.79 -19.01
N ARG A 340 -26.34 -4.27 -17.90
CA ARG A 340 -25.55 -3.62 -16.85
C ARG A 340 -24.62 -4.59 -16.15
N LEU A 341 -25.06 -5.81 -15.86
CA LEU A 341 -24.21 -6.85 -15.26
C LEU A 341 -23.03 -7.20 -16.18
N GLN A 342 -23.26 -7.36 -17.47
CA GLN A 342 -22.19 -7.59 -18.46
C GLN A 342 -21.21 -6.41 -18.52
N VAL A 343 -21.71 -5.17 -18.44
CA VAL A 343 -20.87 -3.97 -18.36
C VAL A 343 -20.06 -3.96 -17.05
N LEU A 344 -20.65 -4.33 -15.92
CA LEU A 344 -19.95 -4.45 -14.64
C LEU A 344 -18.79 -5.46 -14.77
N PHE A 345 -19.04 -6.69 -15.23
CA PHE A 345 -17.98 -7.68 -15.44
C PHE A 345 -16.88 -7.18 -16.38
N ARG A 346 -17.23 -6.44 -17.44
CA ARG A 346 -16.24 -5.89 -18.38
C ARG A 346 -15.39 -4.79 -17.75
N ILE A 347 -16.01 -3.89 -16.99
CA ILE A 347 -15.31 -2.79 -16.32
C ILE A 347 -14.45 -3.31 -15.17
N SER A 348 -14.94 -4.31 -14.41
CA SER A 348 -14.22 -4.94 -13.30
C SER A 348 -12.92 -5.64 -13.72
N ARG A 349 -12.78 -6.02 -15.00
CA ARG A 349 -11.51 -6.57 -15.53
C ARG A 349 -10.44 -5.52 -15.72
N GLY A 350 -10.85 -4.25 -15.82
CA GLY A 350 -9.93 -3.15 -15.85
C GLY A 350 -9.50 -2.76 -14.44
N PRO A 351 -8.39 -2.03 -14.30
CA PRO A 351 -7.96 -1.47 -13.01
C PRO A 351 -8.95 -0.44 -12.42
N ARG A 352 -9.96 -0.03 -13.20
CA ARG A 352 -10.87 1.09 -12.89
C ARG A 352 -12.29 0.54 -12.73
N PHE A 353 -12.69 0.29 -11.50
CA PHE A 353 -13.99 -0.28 -11.19
C PHE A 353 -14.72 0.54 -10.13
N ASP A 354 -15.93 0.99 -10.45
CA ASP A 354 -16.75 1.70 -9.47
C ASP A 354 -17.18 0.72 -8.36
N ALA A 355 -16.59 0.91 -7.19
CA ALA A 355 -16.46 -0.15 -6.20
C ALA A 355 -17.70 -0.32 -5.32
N GLU A 356 -18.53 0.70 -5.11
CA GLU A 356 -19.52 0.63 -4.02
C GLU A 356 -20.64 -0.37 -4.29
N SER A 357 -21.44 -0.17 -5.34
CA SER A 357 -22.52 -1.11 -5.67
C SER A 357 -21.98 -2.45 -6.12
N ALA A 358 -20.86 -2.42 -6.84
CA ALA A 358 -20.40 -3.62 -7.50
C ALA A 358 -19.49 -4.48 -6.60
N SER A 359 -18.94 -3.97 -5.49
CA SER A 359 -18.34 -4.82 -4.44
C SER A 359 -19.38 -5.62 -3.65
N ALA A 360 -20.66 -5.21 -3.68
CA ALA A 360 -21.75 -6.01 -3.10
C ALA A 360 -22.18 -7.18 -4.02
N ILE A 361 -21.80 -7.13 -5.30
CA ILE A 361 -22.21 -8.12 -6.31
C ILE A 361 -21.03 -9.00 -6.73
N LEU A 362 -19.87 -8.38 -6.98
CA LEU A 362 -18.71 -9.00 -7.61
C LEU A 362 -17.51 -9.09 -6.67
N CYS A 363 -16.88 -10.26 -6.65
CA CYS A 363 -15.58 -10.48 -6.06
C CYS A 363 -14.48 -10.20 -7.08
N ILE A 364 -13.60 -9.24 -6.80
CA ILE A 364 -12.40 -8.97 -7.58
C ILE A 364 -11.18 -9.56 -6.88
N ARG A 365 -10.35 -10.33 -7.61
CA ARG A 365 -9.14 -11.01 -7.11
C ARG A 365 -8.01 -10.89 -8.13
N PRO A 366 -6.74 -10.89 -7.71
CA PRO A 366 -5.64 -11.01 -8.67
C PRO A 366 -5.68 -12.39 -9.33
N GLY A 367 -5.38 -12.44 -10.63
CA GLY A 367 -5.26 -13.67 -11.41
C GLY A 367 -3.86 -14.27 -11.28
N VAL A 368 -3.34 -14.85 -12.36
CA VAL A 368 -1.95 -15.40 -12.37
C VAL A 368 -0.91 -14.32 -12.09
N GLU A 369 -1.16 -13.09 -12.52
CA GLU A 369 -0.34 -11.91 -12.24
C GLU A 369 -1.15 -10.85 -11.49
N ARG A 370 -0.46 -9.98 -10.74
CA ARG A 370 -1.09 -8.96 -9.86
C ARG A 370 -1.85 -7.86 -10.60
N ASP A 371 -1.56 -7.66 -11.87
CA ASP A 371 -2.22 -6.74 -12.79
C ASP A 371 -3.31 -7.42 -13.64
N VAL A 372 -3.36 -8.75 -13.64
CA VAL A 372 -4.45 -9.53 -14.24
C VAL A 372 -5.58 -9.64 -13.21
N VAL A 373 -6.80 -9.30 -13.62
CA VAL A 373 -7.96 -9.27 -12.73
C VAL A 373 -8.90 -10.44 -12.99
N GLU A 374 -9.18 -11.21 -11.95
CA GLU A 374 -10.25 -12.19 -11.92
C GLU A 374 -11.49 -11.59 -11.26
N VAL A 375 -12.65 -11.81 -11.89
CA VAL A 375 -13.94 -11.29 -11.45
C VAL A 375 -14.93 -12.44 -11.36
N ASP A 376 -15.55 -12.58 -10.20
CA ASP A 376 -16.62 -13.55 -9.94
C ASP A 376 -17.75 -12.88 -9.15
N PHE A 377 -18.82 -13.60 -8.82
CA PHE A 377 -19.77 -13.15 -7.80
C PHE A 377 -19.14 -13.24 -6.40
N VAL A 378 -19.59 -12.40 -5.48
CA VAL A 378 -19.09 -12.43 -4.08
C VAL A 378 -19.42 -13.73 -3.37
N SER A 379 -20.53 -14.38 -3.72
CA SER A 379 -20.99 -15.64 -3.13
C SER A 379 -22.03 -16.33 -4.02
N ALA A 380 -22.33 -17.59 -3.72
CA ALA A 380 -23.44 -18.31 -4.33
C ALA A 380 -24.81 -17.68 -3.99
N HIS A 381 -24.94 -17.14 -2.77
CA HIS A 381 -26.15 -16.43 -2.34
C HIS A 381 -26.42 -15.20 -3.22
N VAL A 382 -25.42 -14.36 -3.46
CA VAL A 382 -25.57 -13.18 -4.32
C VAL A 382 -25.82 -13.54 -5.78
N LEU A 383 -25.19 -14.61 -6.28
CA LEU A 383 -25.49 -15.15 -7.61
C LEU A 383 -26.97 -15.53 -7.76
N LEU A 384 -27.54 -16.22 -6.76
CA LEU A 384 -28.97 -16.59 -6.75
C LEU A 384 -29.87 -15.36 -6.76
N HIS A 385 -29.58 -14.35 -5.94
CA HIS A 385 -30.33 -13.09 -5.92
C HIS A 385 -30.24 -12.34 -7.27
N CYS A 386 -29.07 -12.34 -7.91
CA CYS A 386 -28.92 -11.77 -9.25
C CYS A 386 -29.77 -12.53 -10.29
N ALA A 387 -29.80 -13.87 -10.23
CA ALA A 387 -30.57 -14.71 -11.13
C ALA A 387 -32.08 -14.46 -11.01
N ASP A 388 -32.60 -14.45 -9.78
CA ASP A 388 -33.99 -14.15 -9.49
C ASP A 388 -34.36 -12.74 -9.97
N LYS A 389 -33.55 -11.74 -9.60
CA LYS A 389 -33.77 -10.34 -9.99
C LYS A 389 -33.83 -10.12 -11.50
N LEU A 390 -32.99 -10.83 -12.24
CA LEU A 390 -32.90 -10.73 -13.69
C LEU A 390 -33.86 -11.67 -14.42
N SER A 391 -34.54 -12.57 -13.69
CA SER A 391 -35.41 -13.61 -14.24
C SER A 391 -34.72 -14.48 -15.30
N VAL A 392 -33.48 -14.88 -15.02
CA VAL A 392 -32.65 -15.73 -15.90
C VAL A 392 -32.16 -16.96 -15.14
N SER A 393 -31.77 -18.01 -15.86
CA SER A 393 -31.20 -19.21 -15.25
C SER A 393 -29.78 -18.98 -14.71
N LEU A 394 -29.38 -19.78 -13.72
CA LEU A 394 -28.01 -19.75 -13.19
C LEU A 394 -26.97 -20.09 -14.27
N ASN A 395 -27.31 -20.95 -15.23
CA ASN A 395 -26.43 -21.30 -16.34
C ASN A 395 -26.19 -20.10 -17.26
N GLU A 396 -27.24 -19.33 -17.59
CA GLU A 396 -27.11 -18.11 -18.40
C GLU A 396 -26.23 -17.06 -17.72
N ILE A 397 -26.37 -16.87 -16.40
CA ILE A 397 -25.49 -15.96 -15.67
C ILE A 397 -24.05 -16.48 -15.57
N SER A 398 -23.86 -17.78 -15.32
CA SER A 398 -22.52 -18.37 -15.17
C SER A 398 -21.73 -18.38 -16.49
N GLN A 399 -22.42 -18.40 -17.63
CA GLN A 399 -21.77 -18.19 -18.94
C GLN A 399 -21.13 -16.80 -19.01
N HIS A 400 -21.69 -15.78 -18.36
CA HIS A 400 -21.11 -14.45 -18.34
C HIS A 400 -19.89 -14.31 -17.41
N SER A 401 -19.81 -15.08 -16.32
CA SER A 401 -18.62 -15.11 -15.45
C SER A 401 -17.46 -15.91 -16.07
N SER A 402 -17.75 -17.04 -16.73
CA SER A 402 -16.74 -17.92 -17.34
C SER A 402 -16.05 -17.36 -18.59
N ILE A 403 -16.68 -16.40 -19.29
CA ILE A 403 -16.03 -15.58 -20.33
C ILE A 403 -14.90 -14.68 -19.73
N GLY A 404 -14.70 -14.73 -18.40
CA GLY A 404 -13.76 -13.99 -17.55
C GLY A 404 -12.28 -14.31 -17.65
N ARG A 405 -11.90 -15.56 -17.94
CA ARG A 405 -10.49 -16.01 -17.87
C ARG A 405 -9.62 -15.58 -19.06
N SER A 406 -9.98 -14.48 -19.74
CA SER A 406 -9.22 -13.97 -20.87
C SER A 406 -8.15 -13.00 -20.37
N ILE A 407 -6.89 -13.32 -20.66
CA ILE A 407 -5.68 -12.55 -20.37
C ILE A 407 -5.84 -11.11 -20.91
N CYS A 408 -5.74 -10.11 -20.03
CA CYS A 408 -5.63 -8.70 -20.41
C CYS A 408 -4.19 -8.42 -20.84
N ASN A 409 -3.86 -8.56 -22.13
CA ASN A 409 -2.63 -7.97 -22.66
C ASN A 409 -2.85 -6.46 -22.80
N ALA A 410 -2.20 -5.67 -21.94
CA ALA A 410 -2.15 -4.20 -22.03
C ALA A 410 -0.94 -3.74 -22.85
#